data_AF-A0AAN8VC07-F1
#
_entry.id   AF-A0AAN8VC07-F1
#
_cell.length_a   1.000
_cell.length_b   1.000
_cell.length_c   1.000
_cell.angle_alpha   90.00
_cell.angle_beta   90.00
_cell.angle_gamma   90.00
#
_symmetry.space_group_name_H-M   'P 1'
#
loop_
_entity.id
_entity.type
_entity.pdbx_description
1 polymer ?
#
loop_
_entity_poly.entity_id
_entity_poly.type
_entity_poly.pdbx_seq_one_letter_code
_entity_poly.pdbx_strand_id
1 'polypeptide(L)'
;MVWLWQGYLDEQFIQLEDLQDDANPNFVEEIVTLFYSDSARLIHGIEQALESNPLDFNRLEACMHQFKGSSSRCMRTFQQVKQEHAILRRKLETYFQLARQAGTA
;
A
#
# COMPACT_ATOMS: atom_id res chain seq x y z
N MET A 1 -17.58 6.47 1.64
CA MET A 1 -17.46 7.68 0.78
C MET A 1 -17.37 9.03 1.51
N VAL A 2 -17.70 9.20 2.81
CA VAL A 2 -17.58 10.52 3.51
C VAL A 2 -16.14 11.03 3.63
N TRP A 3 -15.16 10.13 3.73
CA TRP A 3 -13.75 10.44 3.99
C TRP A 3 -12.99 11.08 2.82
N LEU A 4 -13.45 10.89 1.59
CA LEU A 4 -12.89 11.50 0.38
C LEU A 4 -13.21 13.00 0.30
N TRP A 5 -14.46 13.36 0.65
CA TRP A 5 -14.94 14.74 0.60
C TRP A 5 -14.27 15.63 1.65
N GLN A 6 -13.78 15.03 2.72
CA GLN A 6 -13.02 15.72 3.76
C GLN A 6 -11.52 15.78 3.45
N GLY A 7 -11.05 15.17 2.35
CA GLY A 7 -9.66 15.17 1.93
C GLY A 7 -8.73 14.28 2.76
N TYR A 8 -9.27 13.46 3.66
CA TYR A 8 -8.47 12.53 4.47
C TYR A 8 -7.93 11.35 3.65
N LEU A 9 -8.65 10.98 2.59
CA LEU A 9 -8.33 9.86 1.70
C LEU A 9 -8.35 10.36 0.26
N ASP A 10 -7.48 9.81 -0.59
CA ASP A 10 -7.51 10.06 -2.03
C ASP A 10 -8.21 8.91 -2.79
N GLU A 11 -8.39 9.08 -4.09
CA GLU A 11 -9.00 8.05 -4.95
C GLU A 11 -8.22 6.71 -4.96
N GLN A 12 -6.95 6.69 -4.54
CA GLN A 12 -6.15 5.48 -4.42
C GLN A 12 -6.51 4.69 -3.16
N PHE A 13 -7.04 5.35 -2.12
CA PHE A 13 -7.52 4.67 -0.91
C PHE A 13 -8.87 3.97 -1.08
N ILE A 14 -9.74 4.48 -1.96
CA ILE A 14 -10.97 3.76 -2.36
C ILE A 14 -10.60 2.44 -3.04
N GLN A 15 -9.58 2.47 -3.87
CA GLN A 15 -9.08 1.29 -4.56
C GLN A 15 -8.45 0.27 -3.61
N LEU A 16 -8.03 0.72 -2.43
CA LEU A 16 -7.50 -0.09 -1.33
C LEU A 16 -8.63 -0.84 -0.63
N GLU A 17 -9.75 -0.18 -0.35
CA GLU A 17 -10.99 -0.84 0.10
C GLU A 17 -11.52 -1.84 -0.94
N ASP A 18 -11.51 -1.52 -2.25
CA ASP A 18 -11.95 -2.42 -3.32
C ASP A 18 -11.10 -3.71 -3.47
N LEU A 19 -9.89 -3.72 -2.90
CA LEU A 19 -8.99 -4.88 -2.91
C LEU A 19 -9.15 -5.79 -1.72
N GLN A 20 -9.85 -5.34 -0.69
CA GLN A 20 -10.23 -6.19 0.41
C GLN A 20 -11.30 -7.17 -0.06
N ASP A 21 -11.06 -8.46 0.12
CA ASP A 21 -12.02 -9.52 -0.17
C ASP A 21 -12.28 -10.38 1.07
N ASP A 22 -13.22 -11.32 0.98
CA ASP A 22 -13.56 -12.23 2.07
C ASP A 22 -12.40 -13.17 2.46
N ALA A 23 -11.37 -13.31 1.61
CA ALA A 23 -10.21 -14.15 1.86
C ALA A 23 -9.08 -13.41 2.60
N ASN A 24 -9.00 -12.08 2.47
CA ASN A 24 -8.09 -11.23 3.25
C ASN A 24 -8.78 -9.95 3.75
N PRO A 25 -9.63 -10.05 4.80
CA PRO A 25 -10.38 -8.92 5.31
C PRO A 25 -9.52 -7.84 6.00
N ASN A 26 -8.25 -8.12 6.34
CA ASN A 26 -7.39 -7.19 7.06
C ASN A 26 -6.33 -6.53 6.16
N PHE A 27 -6.36 -6.76 4.85
CA PHE A 27 -5.33 -6.29 3.92
C PHE A 27 -5.08 -4.78 4.01
N VAL A 28 -6.16 -3.98 4.05
CA VAL A 28 -6.10 -2.53 4.18
C VAL A 28 -5.41 -2.12 5.48
N GLU A 29 -5.81 -2.73 6.59
CA GLU A 29 -5.25 -2.46 7.91
C GLU A 29 -3.76 -2.82 7.96
N GLU A 30 -3.34 -3.94 7.37
CA GLU A 30 -1.94 -4.35 7.33
C GLU A 30 -1.06 -3.36 6.55
N ILE A 31 -1.51 -2.92 5.36
CA ILE A 31 -0.78 -1.96 4.52
C ILE A 31 -0.66 -0.60 5.23
N VAL A 32 -1.76 -0.14 5.83
CA VAL A 32 -1.80 1.12 6.58
C VAL A 32 -0.92 1.06 7.83
N THR A 33 -0.97 -0.05 8.57
CA THR A 33 -0.16 -0.28 9.77
C THR A 33 1.34 -0.31 9.43
N LEU A 34 1.71 -1.02 8.37
CA LEU A 34 3.10 -1.06 7.89
C LEU A 34 3.60 0.35 7.53
N PHE A 35 2.79 1.11 6.79
CA PHE A 35 3.13 2.49 6.40
C PHE A 35 3.33 3.40 7.62
N TYR A 36 2.43 3.36 8.60
CA TYR A 36 2.55 4.19 9.80
C TYR A 36 3.73 3.78 10.69
N SER A 37 3.99 2.49 10.84
CA SER A 37 5.14 1.99 11.60
C SER A 37 6.48 2.46 11.01
N ASP A 38 6.63 2.31 9.69
CA ASP A 38 7.83 2.79 8.98
C ASP A 38 7.97 4.31 9.06
N SER A 39 6.86 5.03 8.93
CA SER A 39 6.81 6.49 9.02
C SER A 39 7.24 6.99 10.40
N ALA A 40 6.72 6.41 11.48
CA ALA A 40 7.05 6.79 12.85
C ALA A 40 8.54 6.61 13.14
N ARG A 41 9.16 5.51 12.68
CA ARG A 41 10.59 5.26 12.83
C ARG A 41 11.43 6.32 12.09
N LEU A 42 11.01 6.72 10.90
CA LEU A 42 11.73 7.70 10.09
C LEU A 42 11.59 9.12 10.65
N ILE A 43 10.40 9.50 11.11
CA ILE A 43 10.16 10.77 11.81
C ILE A 43 11.03 10.87 13.06
N HIS A 44 11.07 9.82 13.88
CA HIS A 44 11.94 9.78 15.04
C HIS A 44 13.43 9.95 14.68
N GLY A 45 13.86 9.35 13.56
CA GLY A 45 15.22 9.56 13.05
C GLY A 45 15.51 11.00 12.62
N ILE A 46 14.52 11.69 12.04
CA ILE A 46 14.61 13.11 11.69
C ILE A 46 14.71 13.96 12.96
N GLU A 47 13.85 13.73 13.95
CA GLU A 47 13.85 14.44 15.23
C GLU A 47 15.21 14.32 15.92
N GLN A 48 15.76 13.11 16.03
CA GLN A 48 17.10 12.90 16.60
C GLN A 48 18.21 13.60 15.81
N ALA A 49 18.12 13.65 14.48
CA ALA A 49 19.09 14.36 13.65
C ALA A 49 18.99 15.87 13.90
N LEU A 50 17.78 16.41 14.12
CA LEU A 50 17.54 17.82 14.44
C LEU A 50 18.01 18.21 15.84
N GLU A 51 17.91 17.30 16.81
CA GLU A 51 18.37 17.51 18.19
C GLU A 51 19.89 17.40 18.35
N SER A 52 20.61 16.89 17.34
CA SER A 52 22.05 16.74 17.39
C SER A 52 22.80 18.08 17.32
N ASN A 53 23.87 18.23 18.11
CA ASN A 53 24.76 19.40 18.05
C ASN A 53 26.24 18.96 18.02
N PRO A 54 26.98 19.21 16.92
CA PRO A 54 26.52 19.92 15.71
C PRO A 54 25.49 19.11 14.91
N LEU A 55 24.62 19.82 14.21
CA LEU A 55 23.54 19.25 13.40
C LEU A 55 24.10 18.33 12.30
N ASP A 56 23.63 17.08 12.25
CA ASP A 56 24.03 16.12 11.22
C ASP A 56 23.11 16.19 9.99
N PHE A 57 23.44 17.09 9.06
CA PHE A 57 22.71 17.28 7.81
C PHE A 57 22.66 16.04 6.92
N ASN A 58 23.70 15.20 6.95
CA ASN A 58 23.74 13.97 6.13
C ASN A 58 22.71 12.96 6.63
N ARG A 59 22.58 12.80 7.96
CA ARG A 59 21.54 11.96 8.55
C ARG A 59 20.15 12.50 8.29
N LEU A 60 19.97 13.81 8.39
CA LEU A 60 18.68 14.47 8.10
C LEU A 60 18.24 14.22 6.65
N GLU A 61 19.12 14.46 5.67
CA GLU A 61 18.85 14.22 4.25
C GLU A 61 18.52 12.75 3.98
N ALA A 62 19.28 11.82 4.56
CA ALA A 62 19.05 10.40 4.42
C ALA A 62 17.68 9.97 4.96
N CYS A 63 17.27 10.48 6.13
CA CYS A 63 15.97 10.19 6.71
C CYS A 63 14.82 10.76 5.86
N MET A 64 14.97 11.99 5.34
CA MET A 64 13.95 12.60 4.46
C MET A 64 13.80 11.83 3.14
N HIS A 65 14.93 11.43 2.54
CA HIS A 65 14.93 10.64 1.30
C HIS A 65 14.27 9.28 1.52
N GLN A 66 14.59 8.59 2.63
CA GLN A 66 13.97 7.32 2.99
C GLN A 66 12.46 7.45 3.26
N PHE A 67 12.02 8.51 3.92
CA PHE A 67 10.60 8.77 4.18
C PHE A 67 9.80 8.89 2.88
N LYS A 68 10.28 9.72 1.96
CA LYS A 68 9.69 9.86 0.61
C LYS A 68 9.73 8.54 -0.17
N GLY A 69 10.83 7.80 -0.05
CA GLY A 69 10.99 6.48 -0.65
C GLY A 69 10.03 5.43 -0.07
N SER A 70 9.78 5.42 1.23
CA SER A 70 8.87 4.44 1.86
C SER A 70 7.43 4.66 1.44
N SER A 71 6.97 5.91 1.42
CA SER A 71 5.63 6.27 0.95
C SER A 71 5.41 5.84 -0.50
N SER A 72 6.36 6.15 -1.39
CA SER A 72 6.25 5.78 -2.82
C SER A 72 6.35 4.27 -3.08
N ARG A 73 7.18 3.54 -2.33
CA ARG A 73 7.29 2.07 -2.44
C ARG A 73 6.04 1.36 -1.94
N CYS A 74 5.44 1.82 -0.85
CA CYS A 74 4.18 1.28 -0.34
C CYS A 74 3.09 1.42 -1.41
N MET A 75 2.95 2.61 -1.99
CA MET A 75 1.98 2.86 -3.07
C MET A 75 2.22 1.96 -4.28
N ARG A 76 3.48 1.81 -4.71
CA ARG A 76 3.83 0.93 -5.85
C ARG A 76 3.52 -0.54 -5.57
N THR A 77 3.89 -1.04 -4.39
CA THR A 77 3.68 -2.44 -4.00
C THR A 77 2.19 -2.75 -3.98
N PHE A 78 1.40 -1.85 -3.41
CA PHE A 78 -0.04 -1.94 -3.41
C PHE A 78 -0.64 -1.97 -4.83
N GLN A 79 -0.20 -1.08 -5.72
CA GLN A 79 -0.63 -1.10 -7.14
C GLN A 79 -0.24 -2.41 -7.86
N GLN A 80 0.91 -3.00 -7.53
CA GLN A 80 1.33 -4.27 -8.12
C GLN A 80 0.46 -5.43 -7.64
N VAL A 81 0.19 -5.52 -6.33
CA VAL A 81 -0.71 -6.54 -5.75
C VAL A 81 -2.10 -6.46 -6.41
N LYS A 82 -2.60 -5.24 -6.61
CA LYS A 82 -3.85 -5.00 -7.34
C LYS A 82 -3.85 -5.63 -8.73
N GLN A 83 -2.79 -5.38 -9.49
CA GLN A 83 -2.66 -5.89 -10.86
C GLN A 83 -2.58 -7.41 -10.89
N GLU A 84 -1.79 -8.01 -10.01
CA GLU A 84 -1.63 -9.46 -9.91
C GLU A 84 -2.95 -10.15 -9.54
N HIS A 85 -3.71 -9.58 -8.61
CA HIS A 85 -5.04 -10.07 -8.25
C HIS A 85 -6.02 -10.01 -9.44
N ALA A 86 -6.09 -8.88 -10.15
CA ALA A 86 -6.97 -8.74 -11.31
C ALA A 86 -6.63 -9.75 -12.43
N ILE A 87 -5.35 -10.04 -12.64
CA ILE A 87 -4.89 -11.07 -13.59
C ILE A 87 -5.35 -12.45 -13.14
N LEU A 88 -5.16 -12.78 -11.85
CA LEU A 88 -5.56 -14.07 -11.30
C LEU A 88 -7.07 -14.29 -11.45
N ARG A 89 -7.87 -13.28 -11.10
CA ARG A 89 -9.33 -13.32 -11.27
C ARG A 89 -9.74 -13.66 -12.69
N ARG A 90 -9.18 -12.98 -13.70
CA ARG A 90 -9.48 -13.25 -15.12
C ARG A 90 -9.11 -14.67 -15.53
N LYS A 91 -7.98 -15.18 -15.04
CA LYS A 91 -7.56 -16.56 -15.31
C LYS A 91 -8.55 -17.57 -14.73
N LEU A 92 -9.02 -17.35 -13.49
CA LEU A 92 -10.02 -18.19 -12.84
C LEU A 92 -11.36 -18.15 -13.57
N GLU A 93 -11.84 -16.96 -13.95
CA GLU A 93 -13.08 -16.81 -14.74
C GLU A 93 -12.99 -17.59 -16.06
N THR A 94 -11.87 -17.47 -16.78
CA THR A 94 -11.62 -18.21 -18.03
C THR A 94 -11.60 -19.72 -17.79
N TYR A 95 -10.91 -20.16 -16.74
CA TYR A 95 -10.85 -21.58 -16.36
C TYR A 95 -12.25 -22.15 -16.08
N PHE A 96 -13.07 -21.46 -15.28
CA PHE A 96 -14.43 -21.90 -14.99
C PHE A 96 -15.35 -21.92 -16.21
N GLN A 97 -15.18 -20.98 -17.15
CA GLN A 97 -15.90 -20.99 -18.41
C GLN A 97 -15.56 -22.24 -19.26
N LEU A 98 -14.27 -22.57 -19.38
CA LEU A 98 -13.82 -23.75 -20.12
C LEU A 98 -14.28 -25.04 -19.45
N ALA A 99 -14.16 -25.14 -18.12
CA ALA A 99 -14.62 -26.30 -17.34
C ALA A 99 -16.13 -26.56 -17.54
N ARG A 100 -16.94 -25.50 -17.62
CA ARG A 100 -18.38 -25.61 -17.85
C ARG A 100 -18.72 -26.09 -19.28
N GLN A 101 -17.95 -25.69 -20.29
CA GLN A 101 -18.12 -26.15 -21.67
C GLN A 101 -17.66 -27.60 -21.88
N ALA A 102 -16.61 -28.01 -21.17
CA ALA A 102 -16.09 -29.39 -21.22
C ALA A 102 -16.99 -30.41 -20.51
N GLY A 103 -17.78 -29.98 -19.51
CA GLY A 103 -18.76 -30.83 -18.80
C GLY A 103 -20.09 -31.04 -19.53
N THR A 104 -20.29 -30.44 -20.70
CA THR A 104 -21.50 -30.57 -21.54
C THR A 104 -21.30 -31.47 -22.77
N ALA A 105 -20.19 -32.20 -22.86
CA ALA A 105 -19.89 -33.15 -23.94
C ALA A 105 -20.03 -34.61 -23.50
#